data_AF-A0A256Z752-F1
#
_entry.id   AF-A0A256Z752-F1
#
_cell.length_a   1.000
_cell.length_b   1.000
_cell.length_c   1.000
_cell.angle_alpha   90.00
_cell.angle_beta   90.00
_cell.angle_gamma   90.00
#
_symmetry.space_group_name_H-M   'P 1'
#
loop_
_entity.id
_entity.type
_entity.pdbx_description
1 polymer ?
#
loop_
_entity_poly.entity_id
_entity_poly.type
_entity_poly.pdbx_seq_one_letter_code
_entity_poly.pdbx_strand_id
1 'polypeptide(L)'
;MPVLFRCKHCNSIIFIFERVGQDCFGLPSPTELINKFNGVCPQCGSKLSIPNLDDIKIVGRLRMSLRDYLSRQNTLNIGSYLLESQKGSLRITSVSQ
;
A
#
# COMPACT_ATOMS: atom_id res chain seq x y z
N MET A 1 9.76 9.92 -4.85
CA MET A 1 9.97 9.55 -3.43
C MET A 1 8.99 8.44 -3.11
N PRO A 2 9.43 7.28 -2.62
CA PRO A 2 8.51 6.21 -2.27
C PRO A 2 7.71 6.56 -1.02
N VAL A 3 6.46 6.11 -0.97
CA VAL A 3 5.56 6.30 0.18
C VAL A 3 5.00 4.93 0.57
N LEU A 4 4.99 4.65 1.87
CA LEU A 4 4.46 3.39 2.40
C LEU A 4 3.39 3.70 3.43
N PHE A 5 2.25 3.04 3.29
CA PHE A 5 1.20 3.04 4.30
C PHE A 5 1.32 1.77 5.12
N ARG A 6 1.36 1.91 6.44
CA ARG A 6 1.45 0.80 7.38
C ARG A 6 0.29 0.84 8.36
N CYS A 7 -0.15 -0.34 8.79
CA CYS A 7 -1.12 -0.45 9.87
C CYS A 7 -0.46 -0.03 11.20
N LYS A 8 -1.10 0.87 11.95
CA LYS A 8 -0.62 1.31 13.27
C LYS A 8 -0.53 0.17 14.29
N HIS A 9 -1.38 -0.85 14.16
CA HIS A 9 -1.48 -1.95 15.13
C HIS A 9 -0.50 -3.09 14.85
N CYS A 10 -0.49 -3.63 13.63
CA CYS A 10 0.33 -4.79 13.28
C CYS A 10 1.56 -4.46 12.44
N ASN A 11 1.76 -3.18 12.09
CA ASN A 11 2.86 -2.68 11.26
C ASN A 11 2.96 -3.30 9.86
N SER A 12 1.94 -4.06 9.43
CA SER A 12 1.86 -4.60 8.08
C SER A 12 1.74 -3.48 7.05
N ILE A 13 2.32 -3.71 5.87
CA ILE A 13 2.30 -2.74 4.78
C ILE A 13 0.96 -2.87 4.06
N ILE A 14 0.19 -1.78 4.09
CA ILE A 14 -1.13 -1.65 3.46
C ILE A 14 -1.01 -1.28 2.00
N PHE A 15 -0.09 -0.38 1.67
CA PHE A 15 0.10 0.10 0.32
C PHE A 15 1.52 0.60 0.10
N ILE A 16 2.03 0.41 -1.11
CA ILE A 16 3.36 0.86 -1.52
C ILE A 16 3.21 1.70 -2.78
N PHE A 17 3.63 2.96 -2.68
CA PHE A 17 3.91 3.81 -3.82
C PHE A 17 5.42 3.84 -4.04
N GLU A 18 5.92 3.11 -5.03
CA GLU A 18 7.35 3.01 -5.35
C GLU A 18 7.79 4.14 -6.29
N ARG A 19 7.04 4.37 -7.38
CA ARG A 19 7.41 5.34 -8.42
C ARG A 19 6.21 5.95 -9.15
N VAL A 20 6.41 7.14 -9.71
CA VAL A 20 5.44 7.77 -10.62
C VAL A 20 5.26 6.89 -11.86
N GLY A 21 4.01 6.73 -12.30
CA GLY A 21 3.66 5.87 -13.44
C GLY A 21 3.52 4.38 -13.12
N GLN A 22 3.53 3.98 -11.84
CA GLN A 22 3.19 2.60 -11.45
C GLN A 22 1.70 2.28 -11.61
N ASP A 23 0.83 3.28 -11.40
CA ASP A 23 -0.63 3.20 -11.41
C ASP A 23 -1.21 4.46 -12.05
N CYS A 24 -2.37 4.35 -12.70
CA CYS A 24 -3.05 5.48 -13.36
C CYS A 24 -3.68 6.49 -12.36
N PHE A 25 -3.82 6.10 -11.09
CA PHE A 25 -4.49 6.89 -10.05
C PHE A 25 -3.53 7.75 -9.21
N GLY A 26 -2.22 7.52 -9.31
CA GLY A 26 -1.21 8.24 -8.52
C GLY A 26 -1.13 7.78 -7.06
N LEU A 27 -0.73 8.70 -6.17
CA LEU A 27 -0.59 8.43 -4.73
C LEU A 27 -1.95 8.64 -4.03
N PRO A 28 -2.58 7.59 -3.48
CA PRO A 28 -3.85 7.72 -2.79
C PRO A 28 -3.70 8.49 -1.47
N SER A 29 -4.71 9.27 -1.15
CA SER A 29 -4.89 9.88 0.17
C SER A 29 -5.17 8.81 1.24
N PRO A 30 -4.91 9.09 2.53
CA PRO A 30 -5.26 8.18 3.61
C PRO A 30 -6.74 7.79 3.61
N THR A 31 -7.64 8.73 3.33
CA THR A 31 -9.08 8.49 3.28
C THR A 31 -9.47 7.53 2.16
N GLU A 32 -8.89 7.67 0.96
CA GLU A 32 -9.12 6.74 -0.15
C GLU A 32 -8.66 5.32 0.21
N LEU A 33 -7.52 5.19 0.88
CA LEU A 33 -7.01 3.91 1.35
C LEU A 33 -7.91 3.26 2.41
N ILE A 34 -8.39 4.04 3.38
CA ILE A 34 -9.33 3.57 4.40
C ILE A 34 -10.61 3.07 3.73
N ASN A 35 -11.19 3.85 2.81
CA ASN A 35 -12.40 3.47 2.08
C ASN A 35 -12.19 2.21 1.23
N LYS A 36 -11.03 2.10 0.55
CA LYS A 36 -10.67 0.92 -0.26
C LYS A 36 -10.68 -0.38 0.55
N PHE A 37 -10.35 -0.32 1.84
CA PHE A 37 -10.32 -1.47 2.74
C PHE A 37 -11.50 -1.50 3.74
N ASN A 38 -12.61 -0.80 3.44
CA ASN A 38 -13.79 -0.73 4.31
C ASN A 38 -13.47 -0.35 5.77
N GLY A 39 -12.46 0.49 5.97
CA GLY A 39 -12.04 0.98 7.29
C GLY A 39 -11.30 -0.03 8.17
N VAL A 40 -10.88 -1.19 7.64
CA VAL A 40 -10.19 -2.23 8.42
C VAL A 40 -8.88 -2.68 7.80
N CYS A 41 -7.93 -3.09 8.63
CA CYS A 41 -6.66 -3.64 8.17
C CYS A 41 -6.88 -5.04 7.60
N PRO A 42 -6.44 -5.32 6.36
CA PRO A 42 -6.62 -6.63 5.73
C PRO A 42 -5.76 -7.75 6.34
N GLN A 43 -4.83 -7.43 7.25
CA GLN A 43 -3.98 -8.44 7.91
C GLN A 43 -4.44 -8.77 9.33
N CYS A 44 -4.76 -7.77 10.15
CA CYS A 44 -5.10 -7.98 11.56
C CYS A 44 -6.56 -7.63 11.91
N GLY A 45 -7.33 -7.09 10.97
CA GLY A 45 -8.73 -6.70 11.19
C GLY A 45 -8.94 -5.44 12.03
N SER A 46 -7.87 -4.78 12.51
CA SER A 46 -7.98 -3.55 13.29
C SER A 46 -8.51 -2.38 12.45
N LYS A 47 -9.28 -1.48 13.07
CA LYS A 47 -9.80 -0.28 12.38
C LYS A 47 -8.66 0.61 11.90
N LEU A 48 -8.77 1.09 10.66
CA LEU A 48 -7.87 2.09 10.11
C LEU A 48 -8.41 3.49 10.43
N SER A 49 -7.53 4.37 10.90
CA SER A 49 -7.83 5.76 11.18
C SER A 49 -6.96 6.68 10.32
N ILE A 50 -7.40 7.92 10.13
CA ILE A 50 -6.59 8.95 9.49
C ILE A 50 -5.33 9.17 10.36
N PRO A 51 -4.13 9.15 9.77
CA PRO A 51 -2.88 9.34 10.51
C PRO A 51 -2.72 10.79 10.98
N ASN A 52 -2.14 10.98 12.16
CA ASN A 52 -1.69 12.29 12.63
C ASN A 52 -0.22 12.56 12.23
N LEU A 53 0.26 13.77 12.47
CA LEU A 53 1.65 14.14 12.15
C LEU A 53 2.68 13.24 12.86
N ASP A 54 2.39 12.81 14.09
CA ASP A 54 3.26 11.92 14.87
C ASP A 54 3.39 10.50 14.29
N ASP A 55 2.44 10.09 13.45
CA ASP A 55 2.46 8.78 12.79
C ASP A 55 3.34 8.79 11.51
N ILE A 56 3.75 9.97 11.02
CA ILE A 56 4.49 10.13 9.76
C ILE A 56 5.99 10.04 10.02
N LYS A 57 6.64 9.06 9.38
CA LYS A 57 8.10 8.89 9.41
C LYS A 57 8.72 9.22 8.07
N ILE A 58 9.50 10.29 8.02
CA ILE A 58 10.29 10.65 6.85
C ILE A 58 11.68 10.06 7.01
N VAL A 59 11.97 9.04 6.22
CA VAL A 59 13.33 8.51 6.10
C VAL A 59 14.03 9.27 4.98
N GLY A 60 15.28 9.69 5.23
CA GLY A 60 16.09 10.40 4.24
C GLY A 60 16.36 9.58 2.96
N ARG A 61 17.27 10.07 2.12
CA ARG A 61 17.59 9.41 0.85
C ARG A 61 18.09 7.99 1.08
N LEU A 62 17.33 7.01 0.57
CA LEU A 62 17.75 5.61 0.57
C LEU A 62 18.95 5.43 -0.39
N ARG A 63 19.99 4.73 0.07
CA ARG A 63 21.17 4.35 -0.75
C ARG A 63 20.99 3.00 -1.46
N MET A 64 19.83 2.37 -1.33
CA MET A 64 19.49 1.05 -1.88
C MET A 64 18.05 1.04 -2.40
N SER A 65 17.64 -0.06 -3.04
CA SER A 65 16.27 -0.20 -3.51
C SER A 65 15.27 -0.26 -2.35
N LEU A 66 14.01 0.09 -2.62
CA LEU A 66 12.94 0.02 -1.61
C LEU A 66 12.75 -1.42 -1.12
N ARG A 67 12.84 -2.39 -2.03
CA ARG A 67 12.73 -3.82 -1.69
C ARG A 67 13.81 -4.24 -0.69
N ASP A 68 15.08 -3.89 -0.96
CA ASP A 68 16.19 -4.24 -0.08
C ASP A 68 16.05 -3.61 1.31
N TYR A 69 15.58 -2.36 1.36
CA TYR A 69 15.30 -1.67 2.62
C TYR A 69 14.22 -2.38 3.44
N LEU A 70 13.12 -2.80 2.82
CA LEU A 70 12.02 -3.48 3.51
C LEU A 70 12.39 -4.89 3.96
N SER A 71 13.20 -5.62 3.17
CA SER A 71 13.71 -6.94 3.54
C SER A 71 14.56 -6.88 4.81
N ARG A 72 15.41 -5.85 4.96
CA ARG A 72 16.25 -5.67 6.15
C ARG A 72 15.47 -5.36 7.42
N GLN A 73 14.32 -4.72 7.29
CA GLN A 73 13.49 -4.39 8.45
C GLN A 73 12.67 -5.58 8.97
N ASN A 74 12.80 -6.78 8.38
CA ASN A 74 11.94 -7.93 8.69
C ASN A 74 10.43 -7.61 8.55
N THR A 75 10.09 -6.56 7.78
CA THR A 75 8.73 -6.01 7.63
C THR A 75 7.96 -6.62 6.46
N LEU A 76 8.42 -7.74 5.91
CA LEU A 76 7.76 -8.43 4.79
C LEU A 76 6.54 -9.23 5.25
N ASN A 77 5.67 -8.65 6.09
CA ASN A 77 4.25 -8.98 6.06
C ASN A 77 3.61 -8.10 4.97
N ILE A 78 4.03 -8.33 3.74
CA ILE A 78 3.32 -7.86 2.55
C ILE A 78 2.07 -8.72 2.50
N GLY A 79 0.93 -8.14 2.84
CA GLY A 79 -0.30 -8.91 2.79
C GLY A 79 -0.55 -9.41 1.37
N SER A 80 -1.04 -10.64 1.26
CA SER A 80 -1.32 -11.35 0.01
C SER A 80 -2.12 -10.53 -1.01
N TYR A 81 -2.97 -9.61 -0.55
CA TYR A 81 -3.78 -8.71 -1.38
C TYR A 81 -2.95 -7.72 -2.24
N LEU A 82 -1.71 -7.39 -1.86
CA LEU A 82 -0.83 -6.57 -2.71
C LEU A 82 -0.29 -7.36 -3.92
N LEU A 83 -0.19 -8.70 -3.80
CA LEU A 83 0.19 -9.58 -4.90
C LEU A 83 -0.99 -9.85 -5.86
N GLU A 84 -2.24 -9.74 -5.40
CA GLU A 84 -3.45 -9.97 -6.22
C GLU A 84 -3.77 -8.82 -7.18
N SER A 85 -3.44 -7.57 -6.83
CA SER A 85 -3.69 -6.42 -7.73
C SER A 85 -2.96 -6.50 -9.08
N GLN A 86 -1.98 -7.39 -9.24
CA GLN A 86 -1.22 -7.55 -10.49
C GLN A 86 -1.54 -8.85 -11.27
N LYS A 87 -2.51 -9.67 -10.82
CA LYS A 87 -2.87 -10.94 -11.50
C LYS A 87 -4.30 -11.01 -12.03
N GLY A 88 -5.04 -9.92 -12.03
CA GLY A 88 -6.33 -9.85 -12.73
C GLY A 88 -6.12 -9.68 -14.24
N SER A 89 -6.11 -10.77 -15.00
CA SER A 89 -6.23 -10.69 -16.46
C SER A 89 -7.62 -10.13 -16.79
N LEU A 90 -7.71 -8.83 -17.10
CA LEU A 90 -8.93 -8.21 -17.59
C LEU A 90 -9.28 -8.82 -18.94
N ARG A 91 -10.27 -9.73 -18.98
CA ARG A 91 -10.91 -10.16 -20.22
C ARG A 91 -11.96 -9.11 -20.58
N ILE A 92 -11.65 -8.26 -21.55
CA ILE A 92 -12.61 -7.30 -22.10
C ILE A 92 -13.49 -8.09 -23.07
N THR A 93 -14.77 -8.27 -22.73
CA THR A 93 -15.78 -8.74 -23.68
C THR A 93 -16.66 -7.56 -24.05
N SER A 94 -16.51 -7.04 -25.27
CA SER A 94 -17.45 -6.08 -25.85
C SER A 94 -18.69 -6.84 -26.30
N VAL A 95 -19.86 -6.47 -25.78
CA VAL A 95 -21.15 -6.92 -26.33
C VAL A 95 -21.66 -5.77 -27.19
N SER A 96 -21.70 -5.97 -28.51
CA SER A 96 -22.51 -5.13 -29.42
C SER A 96 -23.93 -5.68 -29.42
N GLN A 97 -24.92 -4.81 -29.21
CA GLN A 97 -26.32 -5.14 -29.48
C GLN A 97 -26.56 -5.23 -30.98
#